data_AF-A0A7C4RPJ3-F1
#
_entry.id   AF-A0A7C4RPJ3-F1
#
_cell.length_a   1.000
_cell.length_b   1.000
_cell.length_c   1.000
_cell.angle_alpha   90.00
_cell.angle_beta   90.00
_cell.angle_gamma   90.00
#
_symmetry.space_group_name_H-M   'P 1'
#
loop_
_entity.id
_entity.type
_entity.pdbx_description
1 polymer ?
#
loop_
_entity_poly.entity_id
_entity_poly.type
_entity_poly.pdbx_seq_one_letter_code
_entity_poly.pdbx_strand_id
1 'polypeptide(L)'
;MTQPSGDGTVVISPYKGGQTDNSIRLAFFGVLADNSTYKSRVISWTKASDIWIPEIICNLDLITGTSTGDINSHYINNTYLFADTISFTVGTSNTTNMEIISPANNTVGCVTIDLAGAQIIQVVFDTSNTNCLYRLL
;
A
#
# COMPACT_ATOMS: atom_id res chain seq x y z
N MET A 1 18.28 -15.01 2.38
CA MET A 1 16.84 -14.82 2.69
C MET A 1 16.04 -15.23 1.47
N THR A 2 14.91 -15.93 1.66
CA THR A 2 14.02 -16.36 0.57
C THR A 2 13.24 -15.17 0.01
N GLN A 3 12.78 -15.31 -1.23
CA GLN A 3 11.91 -14.32 -1.86
C GLN A 3 10.64 -14.11 -1.01
N PRO A 4 10.17 -12.85 -0.82
CA PRO A 4 8.87 -12.62 -0.20
C PRO A 4 7.76 -13.27 -1.05
N SER A 5 6.83 -13.93 -0.39
CA SER A 5 5.66 -14.55 -1.01
C SER A 5 4.46 -14.46 -0.06
N GLY A 6 3.27 -14.67 -0.62
CA GLY A 6 2.00 -14.58 0.12
C GLY A 6 1.25 -13.28 -0.14
N ASP A 7 0.19 -13.09 0.65
CA ASP A 7 -0.71 -11.95 0.48
C ASP A 7 0.02 -10.63 0.70
N GLY A 8 -0.35 -9.64 -0.11
CA GLY A 8 0.23 -8.32 -0.08
C GLY A 8 1.56 -8.16 -0.82
N THR A 9 2.06 -9.21 -1.49
CA THR A 9 3.24 -9.12 -2.37
C THR A 9 2.85 -8.82 -3.81
N VAL A 10 3.52 -7.86 -4.43
CA VAL A 10 3.32 -7.43 -5.83
C VAL A 10 4.66 -7.47 -6.55
N VAL A 11 4.74 -8.23 -7.64
CA VAL A 11 5.92 -8.24 -8.52
C VAL A 11 5.82 -7.07 -9.48
N ILE A 12 6.82 -6.18 -9.46
CA ILE A 12 6.85 -4.94 -10.24
C ILE A 12 7.57 -5.13 -11.58
N SER A 13 8.63 -5.96 -11.60
CA SER A 13 9.50 -6.06 -12.77
C SER A 13 9.93 -7.49 -13.09
N PRO A 14 10.08 -7.86 -14.37
CA PRO A 14 10.78 -9.07 -14.74
C PRO A 14 12.29 -8.92 -14.44
N TYR A 15 12.85 -9.95 -13.82
CA TYR A 15 14.25 -10.05 -13.35
C TYR A 15 15.36 -9.80 -14.40
N LYS A 16 15.04 -9.52 -15.68
CA LYS A 16 16.00 -9.35 -16.79
C LYS A 16 15.52 -8.36 -17.87
N GLY A 17 15.99 -7.12 -17.80
CA GLY A 17 16.13 -6.23 -18.98
C GLY A 17 14.86 -5.63 -19.61
N GLY A 18 13.76 -5.52 -18.86
CA GLY A 18 12.54 -4.82 -19.30
C GLY A 18 12.40 -3.41 -18.72
N GLN A 19 11.56 -2.56 -19.33
CA GLN A 19 11.05 -1.36 -18.64
C GLN A 19 10.30 -1.80 -17.38
N THR A 20 10.54 -1.10 -16.28
CA THR A 20 9.84 -1.32 -15.02
C THR A 20 9.05 -0.08 -14.67
N ASP A 21 7.86 -0.28 -14.11
CA ASP A 21 7.16 0.82 -13.45
C ASP A 21 8.05 1.32 -12.30
N ASN A 22 8.31 2.62 -12.28
CA ASN A 22 9.10 3.25 -11.21
C ASN A 22 8.21 3.80 -10.10
N SER A 23 6.89 3.72 -10.25
CA SER A 23 5.95 4.23 -9.26
C SER A 23 4.73 3.33 -9.16
N ILE A 24 4.24 3.12 -7.94
CA ILE A 24 2.91 2.53 -7.70
C ILE A 24 2.00 3.55 -7.06
N ARG A 25 0.71 3.44 -7.35
CA ARG A 25 -0.35 4.18 -6.64
C ARG A 25 -1.25 3.20 -5.90
N LEU A 26 -1.45 3.45 -4.61
CA LEU A 26 -2.18 2.57 -3.71
C LEU A 26 -3.37 3.31 -3.08
N ALA A 27 -4.54 2.68 -3.12
CA ALA A 27 -5.67 3.01 -2.26
C ALA A 27 -5.84 1.94 -1.18
N PHE A 28 -6.15 2.34 0.05
CA PHE A 28 -6.36 1.43 1.17
C PHE A 28 -7.83 1.37 1.57
N PHE A 29 -8.30 0.21 2.00
CA PHE A 29 -9.69 0.02 2.43
C PHE A 29 -9.79 -1.16 3.40
N GLY A 30 -10.89 -1.24 4.14
CA GLY A 30 -11.15 -2.38 5.00
C GLY A 30 -12.58 -2.45 5.51
N VAL A 31 -12.96 -3.60 6.06
CA VAL A 31 -14.24 -3.75 6.77
C VAL A 31 -14.06 -3.25 8.20
N LEU A 32 -14.23 -1.95 8.39
CA LEU A 32 -14.06 -1.23 9.65
C LEU A 32 -15.23 -0.25 9.86
N ALA A 33 -15.34 0.32 11.05
CA ALA A 33 -16.26 1.44 11.28
C ALA A 33 -15.72 2.73 10.63
N ASP A 34 -16.60 3.71 10.41
CA ASP A 34 -16.20 5.06 10.01
C ASP A 34 -15.23 5.67 11.04
N ASN A 35 -14.24 6.44 10.58
CA ASN A 35 -13.16 7.01 11.39
C ASN A 35 -12.30 6.00 12.18
N SER A 36 -12.23 4.74 11.75
CA SER A 36 -11.38 3.74 12.38
C SER A 36 -9.93 3.91 11.93
N THR A 37 -9.00 3.85 12.88
CA THR A 37 -7.57 3.92 12.59
C THR A 37 -6.97 2.53 12.36
N TYR A 38 -6.11 2.42 11.35
CA TYR A 38 -5.31 1.23 11.07
C TYR A 38 -3.96 1.65 10.49
N LYS A 39 -2.99 0.73 10.51
CA LYS A 39 -1.62 1.01 10.08
C LYS A 39 -1.23 0.08 8.95
N SER A 40 -0.48 0.59 7.99
CA SER A 40 0.16 -0.21 6.95
C SER A 40 1.64 0.12 6.83
N ARG A 41 2.40 -0.85 6.34
CA ARG A 41 3.82 -0.75 6.03
C ARG A 41 4.03 -1.19 4.60
N VAL A 42 4.76 -0.39 3.83
CA VAL A 42 5.18 -0.74 2.47
C VAL A 42 6.67 -1.04 2.49
N ILE A 43 7.04 -2.19 1.94
CA ILE A 43 8.40 -2.74 1.93
C ILE A 43 8.80 -2.99 0.49
N SER A 44 9.90 -2.40 0.02
CA SER A 44 10.56 -2.79 -1.23
C SER A 44 11.47 -3.98 -0.99
N TRP A 45 11.60 -4.81 -2.01
CA TRP A 45 12.54 -5.92 -2.02
C TRP A 45 13.36 -5.87 -3.30
N THR A 46 14.68 -5.84 -3.10
CA THR A 46 15.66 -5.85 -4.18
C THR A 46 16.51 -7.10 -4.05
N LYS A 47 16.74 -7.79 -5.17
CA LYS A 47 17.62 -8.96 -5.20
C LYS A 47 19.07 -8.53 -5.44
N ALA A 48 19.95 -8.92 -4.53
CA ALA A 48 21.39 -8.80 -4.65
C ALA A 48 22.00 -10.21 -4.71
N SER A 49 22.39 -10.64 -5.91
CA SER A 49 22.80 -12.03 -6.17
C SER A 49 21.69 -13.01 -5.77
N ASP A 50 21.90 -13.88 -4.78
CA ASP A 50 20.92 -14.85 -4.30
C ASP A 50 20.17 -14.40 -3.03
N ILE A 51 20.36 -13.16 -2.59
CA ILE A 51 19.76 -12.63 -1.36
C ILE A 51 18.75 -11.54 -1.71
N TRP A 52 17.56 -11.65 -1.14
CA TRP A 52 16.56 -10.57 -1.13
C TRP A 52 16.80 -9.65 0.06
N ILE A 53 16.94 -8.36 -0.23
CA ILE A 53 17.16 -7.30 0.76
C ILE A 53 15.85 -6.51 0.89
N PRO A 54 15.19 -6.52 2.06
CA PRO A 54 14.03 -5.67 2.32
C PRO A 54 14.46 -4.25 2.69
N GLU A 55 13.68 -3.28 2.23
CA GLU A 55 13.77 -1.89 2.66
C GLU A 55 12.37 -1.36 2.99
N ILE A 56 12.22 -0.72 4.15
CA ILE A 56 10.93 -0.15 4.57
C ILE A 56 10.76 1.22 3.94
N ILE A 57 9.97 1.30 2.87
CA ILE A 57 9.72 2.55 2.17
C ILE A 57 8.95 3.51 3.09
N CYS A 58 7.83 3.05 3.65
CA CYS A 58 7.00 3.87 4.52
C CYS A 58 6.15 3.05 5.48
N ASN A 59 5.79 3.69 6.59
CA ASN A 59 4.70 3.33 7.48
C ASN A 59 3.64 4.42 7.37
N LEU A 60 2.39 3.99 7.24
CA LEU A 60 1.23 4.84 7.05
C LEU A 60 0.27 4.64 8.21
N ASP A 61 -0.20 5.73 8.77
CA ASP A 61 -1.39 5.76 9.60
C ASP A 61 -2.58 6.11 8.70
N LEU A 62 -3.61 5.28 8.75
CA LEU A 62 -4.76 5.32 7.86
C LEU A 62 -6.02 5.48 8.70
N ILE A 63 -6.94 6.34 8.26
CA ILE A 63 -8.27 6.48 8.86
C ILE A 63 -9.31 6.26 7.77
N THR A 64 -10.28 5.39 8.04
CA THR A 64 -11.41 5.15 7.14
C THR A 64 -12.36 6.33 7.11
N GLY A 65 -12.81 6.69 5.91
CA GLY A 65 -13.93 7.61 5.70
C GLY A 65 -15.22 6.88 5.40
N THR A 66 -16.23 7.62 4.94
CA THR A 66 -17.54 7.06 4.56
C THR A 66 -17.62 6.55 3.13
N SER A 67 -16.57 6.76 2.31
CA SER A 67 -16.56 6.26 0.92
C SER A 67 -16.47 4.74 0.89
N THR A 68 -17.40 4.13 0.16
CA THR A 68 -17.52 2.67 0.03
C THR A 68 -17.24 2.19 -1.39
N GLY A 69 -16.99 0.88 -1.54
CA GLY A 69 -16.99 0.22 -2.84
C GLY A 69 -18.38 0.13 -3.46
N ASP A 70 -18.43 -0.22 -4.75
CA ASP A 70 -19.70 -0.46 -5.46
C ASP A 70 -20.40 -1.71 -4.90
N ILE A 71 -21.67 -1.58 -4.53
CA ILE A 71 -22.50 -2.68 -4.02
C ILE A 71 -22.59 -3.86 -5.00
N ASN A 72 -22.38 -3.63 -6.31
CA ASN A 72 -22.43 -4.66 -7.34
C ASN A 72 -21.06 -5.28 -7.66
N SER A 73 -19.98 -4.80 -7.03
CA SER A 73 -18.65 -5.39 -7.15
C SER A 73 -18.52 -6.60 -6.24
N HIS A 74 -18.03 -7.72 -6.79
CA HIS A 74 -17.82 -8.96 -6.04
C HIS A 74 -16.62 -8.90 -5.09
N TYR A 75 -15.74 -7.89 -5.24
CA TYR A 75 -14.47 -7.83 -4.51
C TYR A 75 -14.41 -6.69 -3.48
N ILE A 76 -14.99 -5.53 -3.79
CA ILE A 76 -15.06 -4.36 -2.89
C ILE A 76 -16.49 -3.87 -2.90
N ASN A 77 -17.31 -4.40 -1.98
CA ASN A 77 -18.71 -4.02 -1.83
C ASN A 77 -18.88 -2.84 -0.85
N ASN A 78 -20.13 -2.51 -0.53
CA ASN A 78 -20.47 -1.42 0.37
C ASN A 78 -20.04 -1.61 1.85
N THR A 79 -19.50 -2.77 2.22
CA THR A 79 -18.98 -3.02 3.58
C THR A 79 -17.52 -2.62 3.75
N TYR A 80 -16.81 -2.38 2.65
CA TYR A 80 -15.44 -1.87 2.68
C TYR A 80 -15.45 -0.34 2.66
N LEU A 81 -14.83 0.26 3.68
CA LEU A 81 -14.59 1.69 3.75
C LEU A 81 -13.17 2.00 3.30
N PHE A 82 -13.03 2.97 2.41
CA PHE A 82 -11.73 3.46 1.96
C PHE A 82 -11.10 4.37 3.01
N ALA A 83 -9.77 4.35 3.10
CA ALA A 83 -9.05 5.42 3.77
C ALA A 83 -9.26 6.74 3.02
N ASP A 84 -9.62 7.79 3.74
CA ASP A 84 -9.65 9.17 3.23
C ASP A 84 -8.49 10.00 3.78
N THR A 85 -8.06 9.68 5.00
CA THR A 85 -7.00 10.33 5.74
C THR A 85 -5.81 9.41 5.82
N ILE A 86 -4.70 9.84 5.23
CA ILE A 86 -3.45 9.08 5.17
C ILE A 86 -2.35 9.98 5.70
N SER A 87 -1.60 9.51 6.69
CA SER A 87 -0.43 10.22 7.21
C SER A 87 0.79 9.33 7.23
N PHE A 88 1.94 9.93 6.92
CA PHE A 88 3.24 9.27 6.99
C PHE A 88 3.77 9.33 8.42
N THR A 89 4.21 8.20 8.96
CA THR A 89 4.80 8.15 10.30
C THR A 89 6.31 7.97 10.27
N VAL A 90 6.82 6.94 9.58
CA VAL A 90 8.25 6.57 9.58
C VAL A 90 8.61 5.86 8.27
N GLY A 91 9.78 6.10 7.68
CA GLY A 91 10.29 5.41 6.48
C GLY A 91 11.79 5.65 6.24
N THR A 92 12.43 4.86 5.37
CA THR A 92 13.86 5.01 5.04
C THR A 92 14.14 6.16 4.08
N SER A 93 13.17 6.54 3.24
CA SER A 93 13.29 7.73 2.42
C SER A 93 12.71 8.93 3.16
N ASN A 94 13.50 9.99 3.23
CA ASN A 94 13.02 11.36 3.15
C ASN A 94 11.74 11.43 2.28
N THR A 95 10.77 12.25 2.71
CA THR A 95 9.44 12.46 2.10
C THR A 95 9.43 12.81 0.61
N THR A 96 10.59 12.87 -0.05
CA THR A 96 10.78 13.20 -1.46
C THR A 96 10.33 12.11 -2.43
N ASN A 97 10.15 10.87 -1.98
CA ASN A 97 9.86 9.73 -2.86
C ASN A 97 8.41 9.23 -2.77
N MET A 98 7.53 10.02 -2.16
CA MET A 98 6.11 9.66 -2.06
C MET A 98 5.21 10.89 -2.13
N GLU A 99 4.04 10.72 -2.73
CA GLU A 99 2.96 11.70 -2.76
C GLU A 99 1.75 11.12 -2.03
N ILE A 100 1.26 11.81 -1.02
CA ILE A 100 0.01 11.45 -0.34
C ILE A 100 -1.08 12.37 -0.83
N ILE A 101 -2.12 11.80 -1.42
CA ILE A 101 -3.33 12.49 -1.83
C ILE A 101 -4.41 12.08 -0.85
N SER A 102 -4.74 12.99 0.07
CA SER A 102 -5.75 12.79 1.12
C SER A 102 -6.74 13.96 1.06
N PRO A 103 -7.70 13.91 0.12
CA PRO A 103 -8.63 15.02 -0.07
C PRO A 103 -9.64 15.06 1.08
N ALA A 104 -10.10 16.27 1.42
CA ALA A 104 -11.16 16.44 2.41
C ALA A 104 -12.50 15.81 1.97
N ASN A 105 -13.47 15.80 2.89
CA ASN A 105 -14.86 15.40 2.63
C ASN A 105 -15.03 13.92 2.26
N ASN A 106 -14.36 13.03 2.98
CA ASN A 106 -14.49 11.57 2.85
C ASN A 106 -14.16 11.04 1.45
N THR A 107 -13.39 11.79 0.66
CA THR A 107 -12.94 11.35 -0.67
C THR A 107 -11.83 10.32 -0.50
N VAL A 108 -11.84 9.27 -1.33
CA VAL A 108 -10.83 8.20 -1.28
C VAL A 108 -9.41 8.79 -1.37
N GLY A 109 -8.62 8.53 -0.34
CA GLY A 109 -7.22 8.85 -0.28
C GLY A 109 -6.37 7.81 -1.00
N CYS A 110 -5.22 8.22 -1.50
CA CYS A 110 -4.24 7.33 -2.10
C CYS A 110 -2.81 7.82 -1.86
N VAL A 111 -1.86 6.91 -2.03
CA VAL A 111 -0.44 7.20 -1.94
C VAL A 111 0.25 6.76 -3.22
N THR A 112 1.05 7.64 -3.82
CA THR A 112 1.97 7.32 -4.90
C THR A 112 3.36 7.14 -4.29
N ILE A 113 4.04 6.05 -4.62
CA ILE A 113 5.34 5.69 -4.05
C ILE A 113 6.31 5.43 -5.20
N ASP A 114 7.46 6.10 -5.18
CA ASP A 114 8.60 5.77 -6.04
C ASP A 114 9.25 4.48 -5.53
N LEU A 115 9.44 3.54 -6.44
CA LEU A 115 9.93 2.20 -6.15
C LEU A 115 11.47 2.15 -6.13
N ALA A 116 12.16 3.18 -6.64
CA ALA A 116 13.61 3.29 -6.69
C ALA A 116 14.30 2.01 -7.22
N GLY A 117 13.69 1.33 -8.19
CA GLY A 117 14.20 0.10 -8.77
C GLY A 117 13.88 -1.19 -8.00
N ALA A 118 12.94 -1.15 -7.04
CA ALA A 118 12.44 -2.35 -6.36
C ALA A 118 11.82 -3.35 -7.35
N GLN A 119 12.06 -4.65 -7.11
CA GLN A 119 11.54 -5.72 -7.97
C GLN A 119 10.23 -6.29 -7.43
N ILE A 120 10.07 -6.25 -6.11
CA ILE A 120 8.85 -6.68 -5.42
C ILE A 120 8.50 -5.61 -4.38
N ILE A 121 7.21 -5.35 -4.23
CA ILE A 121 6.67 -4.57 -3.12
C ILE A 121 5.85 -5.50 -2.25
N GLN A 122 5.92 -5.30 -0.94
CA GLN A 122 5.08 -5.96 0.03
C GLN A 122 4.36 -4.92 0.87
N VAL A 123 3.04 -5.02 0.93
CA VAL A 123 2.19 -4.24 1.83
C VAL A 123 1.80 -5.12 3.00
N VAL A 124 2.08 -4.66 4.21
CA VAL A 124 1.78 -5.36 5.46
C VAL A 124 0.87 -4.48 6.31
N PHE A 125 -0.24 -5.04 6.78
CA PHE A 125 -1.12 -4.38 7.74
C PHE A 125 -0.78 -4.81 9.16
N ASP A 126 -0.97 -3.92 10.12
CA ASP A 126 -0.84 -4.26 11.54
C ASP A 126 -1.95 -5.27 11.94
N THR A 127 -1.59 -6.27 12.73
CA THR A 127 -2.36 -7.51 12.95
C THR A 127 -3.65 -7.31 13.75
N SER A 128 -3.91 -6.10 14.24
CA SER A 128 -5.14 -5.75 14.96
C SER A 128 -6.37 -5.69 14.05
N ASN A 129 -6.21 -5.54 12.74
CA ASN A 129 -7.33 -5.41 11.79
C ASN A 129 -7.21 -6.45 10.66
N THR A 130 -7.96 -7.54 10.77
CA THR A 130 -7.89 -8.70 9.85
C THR A 130 -8.55 -8.48 8.49
N ASN A 131 -9.27 -7.37 8.28
CA ASN A 131 -10.01 -7.09 7.05
C ASN A 131 -9.51 -5.83 6.34
N CYS A 132 -8.24 -5.48 6.49
CA CYS A 132 -7.59 -4.37 5.77
C CYS A 132 -6.92 -4.86 4.49
N LEU A 133 -7.11 -4.13 3.40
CA LEU A 133 -6.67 -4.46 2.05
C LEU A 133 -6.18 -3.19 1.32
N TYR A 134 -5.55 -3.39 0.16
CA TYR A 134 -5.14 -2.31 -0.73
C TYR A 134 -5.47 -2.63 -2.20
N ARG A 135 -5.53 -1.60 -3.03
CA ARG A 135 -5.73 -1.68 -4.47
C ARG A 135 -4.69 -0.84 -5.19
N LEU A 136 -4.03 -1.44 -6.19
CA LEU A 136 -3.23 -0.72 -7.19
C LEU A 136 -4.18 0.05 -8.13
N LEU A 137 -3.99 1.36 -8.22
CA LEU A 137 -4.78 2.28 -9.05
C LEU A 137 -4.19 2.48 -10.45
#